data_AF-A0A7S0N5V0-F1
#
_entry.id   AF-A0A7S0N5V0-F1
#
_cell.length_a   1.000
_cell.length_b   1.000
_cell.length_c   1.000
_cell.angle_alpha   90.00
_cell.angle_beta   90.00
_cell.angle_gamma   90.00
#
_symmetry.space_group_name_H-M   'P 1'
#
loop_
_entity.id
_entity.type
_entity.pdbx_description
1 polymer ?
#
loop_
_entity_poly.entity_id
_entity_poly.type
_entity_poly.pdbx_seq_one_letter_code
_entity_poly.pdbx_strand_id
1 'polypeptide(L)'
;DGGGDEVVAENEHIRVTFSAATGLMTGMTNKDEGVAIALENQLAWYPAEQGAETQRSGAYIFRPASGVAPDGSNAACVGRRCQATLRVVQTDVVTEVHQVFSEWAAQTVRVYKG
;
A
#
# COMPACT_ATOMS: atom_id res chain seq x y z
N ASP A 1 -26.29 4.95 6.76
CA ASP A 1 -25.60 4.64 8.03
C ASP A 1 -24.72 3.40 7.95
N GLY A 2 -23.66 3.47 7.14
CA GLY A 2 -22.71 2.37 6.95
C GLY A 2 -21.27 2.84 7.09
N GLY A 3 -21.01 3.72 8.07
CA GLY A 3 -19.67 4.23 8.38
C GLY A 3 -18.83 3.10 8.96
N GLY A 4 -18.16 2.33 8.10
CA GLY A 4 -17.00 1.57 8.52
C GLY A 4 -15.91 2.58 8.86
N ASP A 5 -15.34 2.48 10.05
CA ASP A 5 -14.33 3.42 10.55
C ASP A 5 -13.23 3.63 9.49
N GLU A 6 -13.00 4.88 9.12
CA GLU A 6 -11.96 5.32 8.18
C GLU A 6 -10.86 6.00 8.99
N VAL A 7 -9.60 5.68 8.69
CA VAL A 7 -8.45 6.41 9.23
C VAL A 7 -8.06 7.48 8.24
N VAL A 8 -7.83 8.71 8.73
CA VAL A 8 -7.54 9.88 7.90
C VAL A 8 -6.23 10.52 8.33
N ALA A 9 -5.39 10.88 7.37
CA ALA A 9 -4.25 11.78 7.55
C ALA A 9 -4.40 12.96 6.59
N GLU A 10 -4.44 14.18 7.11
CA GLU A 10 -4.67 15.36 6.30
C GLU A 10 -3.92 16.60 6.80
N ASN A 11 -3.72 17.55 5.88
CA ASN A 11 -3.25 18.90 6.17
C ASN A 11 -4.19 19.92 5.50
N GLU A 12 -3.71 21.15 5.30
CA GLU A 12 -4.42 22.24 4.63
C GLU A 12 -4.83 21.88 3.19
N HIS A 13 -3.96 21.18 2.44
CA HIS A 13 -4.04 21.00 0.99
C HIS A 13 -4.38 19.58 0.55
N ILE A 14 -4.04 18.57 1.34
CA ILE A 14 -4.22 17.16 1.00
C ILE A 14 -4.89 16.35 2.11
N ARG A 15 -5.68 15.36 1.70
CA ARG A 15 -6.26 14.33 2.58
C ARG A 15 -5.94 12.96 2.00
N VAL A 16 -5.49 12.05 2.87
CA VAL A 16 -5.25 10.64 2.56
C VAL A 16 -6.13 9.80 3.47
N THR A 17 -6.81 8.81 2.90
CA THR A 17 -7.73 7.93 3.63
C THR A 17 -7.28 6.47 3.59
N PHE A 18 -7.63 5.74 4.65
CA PHE A 18 -7.29 4.34 4.84
C PHE A 18 -8.50 3.57 5.39
N SER A 19 -8.68 2.35 4.93
CA SER A 19 -9.67 1.43 5.50
C SER A 19 -9.23 0.95 6.88
N ALA A 20 -10.03 1.16 7.94
CA ALA A 20 -9.71 0.55 9.23
C ALA A 20 -9.85 -0.99 9.21
N ALA A 21 -10.59 -1.54 8.24
CA ALA A 21 -10.79 -2.98 8.10
C ALA A 21 -9.59 -3.70 7.47
N THR A 22 -8.91 -3.07 6.50
CA THR A 22 -7.77 -3.67 5.79
C THR A 22 -6.43 -3.01 6.09
N GLY A 23 -6.44 -1.79 6.63
CA GLY A 23 -5.27 -0.95 6.81
C GLY A 23 -4.64 -0.45 5.51
N LEU A 24 -5.31 -0.63 4.36
CA LEU A 24 -4.83 -0.15 3.07
C LEU A 24 -5.30 1.27 2.82
N MET A 25 -4.49 2.04 2.09
CA MET A 25 -4.86 3.36 1.61
C MET A 25 -5.97 3.22 0.56
N THR A 26 -7.03 4.00 0.71
CA THR A 26 -8.26 3.92 -0.10
C THR A 26 -8.49 5.16 -0.98
N GLY A 27 -7.80 6.27 -0.69
CA GLY A 27 -7.97 7.49 -1.46
C GLY A 27 -7.02 8.60 -1.12
N MET A 28 -6.93 9.56 -2.04
CA MET A 28 -6.24 10.83 -1.87
C MET A 28 -7.10 11.96 -2.43
N THR A 29 -7.12 13.09 -1.76
CA THR A 29 -7.86 14.28 -2.18
C THR A 29 -6.94 15.50 -2.14
N ASN A 30 -6.88 16.23 -3.24
CA ASN A 30 -6.41 17.61 -3.28
C ASN A 30 -7.57 18.52 -2.87
N LYS A 31 -7.44 19.17 -1.72
CA LYS A 31 -8.46 20.02 -1.10
C LYS A 31 -8.55 21.39 -1.76
N ASP A 32 -7.47 21.88 -2.34
CA ASP A 32 -7.44 23.19 -3.02
C ASP A 32 -8.23 23.15 -4.33
N GLU A 33 -8.06 22.07 -5.08
CA GLU A 33 -8.71 21.87 -6.38
C GLU A 33 -10.04 21.11 -6.29
N GLY A 34 -10.34 20.53 -5.12
CA GLY A 34 -11.51 19.68 -4.91
C GLY A 34 -11.46 18.36 -5.69
N VAL A 35 -10.26 17.90 -6.08
CA VAL A 35 -10.05 16.69 -6.87
C VAL A 35 -9.76 15.52 -5.95
N ALA A 36 -10.55 14.46 -6.06
CA ALA A 36 -10.36 13.22 -5.31
C ALA A 36 -10.10 12.03 -6.25
N ILE A 37 -9.18 11.17 -5.83
CA ILE A 37 -8.92 9.88 -6.48
C ILE A 37 -9.16 8.75 -5.48
N ALA A 38 -9.90 7.74 -5.92
CA ALA A 38 -9.96 6.46 -5.25
C ALA A 38 -8.75 5.64 -5.69
N LEU A 39 -8.08 4.97 -4.75
CA LEU A 39 -6.92 4.13 -5.04
C LEU A 39 -6.84 2.99 -4.04
N GLU A 40 -6.14 1.93 -4.39
CA GLU A 40 -5.71 0.91 -3.44
C GLU A 40 -4.19 0.83 -3.52
N ASN A 41 -3.52 0.94 -2.37
CA ASN A 41 -2.07 0.76 -2.28
C ASN A 41 -1.74 -0.41 -1.38
N GLN A 42 -0.99 -1.37 -1.93
CA GLN A 42 -0.63 -2.62 -1.27
C GLN A 42 0.79 -3.02 -1.65
N LEU A 43 1.51 -3.65 -0.72
CA LEU A 43 2.78 -4.30 -1.02
C LEU A 43 2.54 -5.73 -1.54
N ALA A 44 3.24 -6.08 -2.62
CA ALA A 44 3.18 -7.41 -3.23
C ALA A 44 4.59 -7.89 -3.62
N TRP A 45 4.72 -9.18 -3.90
CA TRP A 45 5.95 -9.82 -4.32
C TRP A 45 5.68 -10.86 -5.42
N TYR A 46 6.73 -11.11 -6.20
CA TYR A 46 6.73 -12.10 -7.27
C TYR A 46 7.57 -13.30 -6.85
N PRO A 47 7.01 -14.52 -6.86
CA PRO A 47 7.83 -15.72 -6.74
C PRO A 47 8.83 -15.77 -7.89
N ALA A 48 10.11 -15.99 -7.58
CA ALA A 48 11.16 -16.09 -8.59
C ALA A 48 11.08 -17.43 -9.33
N GLU A 49 11.18 -17.41 -10.66
CA GLU A 49 11.32 -18.62 -11.47
C GLU A 49 12.62 -19.37 -11.13
N GLN A 50 12.49 -20.63 -10.71
CA GLN A 50 13.60 -21.45 -10.21
C GLN A 50 14.22 -22.38 -11.27
N GLY A 51 13.66 -22.47 -12.47
CA GLY A 51 14.33 -23.06 -13.62
C GLY A 51 13.92 -24.48 -13.96
N ALA A 52 12.63 -24.68 -14.25
CA ALA A 52 12.23 -25.80 -15.12
C ALA A 52 12.75 -25.62 -16.56
N GLU A 53 13.01 -24.38 -16.97
CA GLU A 53 13.58 -23.96 -18.26
C GLU A 53 14.99 -23.35 -18.09
N THR A 54 15.71 -23.09 -19.20
CA THR A 54 17.09 -22.56 -19.19
C THR A 54 17.24 -21.20 -18.48
N GLN A 55 16.20 -20.37 -18.40
CA GLN A 55 16.28 -19.02 -17.85
C GLN A 55 15.69 -18.89 -16.42
N ARG A 56 16.50 -18.54 -15.42
CA ARG A 56 16.01 -18.28 -14.04
C ARG A 56 15.87 -16.79 -13.76
N SER A 57 15.16 -16.42 -12.69
CA SER A 57 15.25 -15.05 -12.15
C SER A 57 16.58 -14.84 -11.42
N GLY A 58 17.12 -13.63 -11.43
CA GLY A 58 18.37 -13.30 -10.75
C GLY A 58 18.70 -11.81 -10.80
N ALA A 59 19.97 -11.46 -10.61
CA ALA A 59 20.42 -10.06 -10.53
C ALA A 59 20.14 -9.24 -11.80
N TYR A 60 20.14 -9.87 -12.98
CA TYR A 60 19.98 -9.20 -14.27
C TYR A 60 18.61 -9.45 -14.91
N ILE A 61 18.05 -10.64 -14.68
CA ILE A 61 16.81 -11.07 -15.32
C ILE A 61 15.74 -11.17 -14.25
N PHE A 62 14.76 -10.29 -14.34
CA PHE A 62 13.52 -10.38 -13.57
C PHE A 62 12.55 -11.33 -14.30
N ARG A 63 12.39 -12.55 -13.76
CA ARG A 63 11.47 -13.55 -14.30
C ARG A 63 10.57 -14.10 -13.18
N PRO A 64 9.33 -13.61 -13.05
CA PRO A 64 8.34 -14.22 -12.18
C PRO A 64 8.11 -15.69 -12.55
N ALA A 65 7.78 -16.51 -11.55
CA ALA A 65 7.42 -17.90 -11.74
C ALA A 65 6.16 -18.05 -12.63
N SER A 66 6.02 -19.20 -13.27
CA SER A 66 4.86 -19.53 -14.09
C SER A 66 3.54 -19.30 -13.34
N GLY A 67 2.59 -18.63 -13.99
CA GLY A 67 1.26 -18.36 -13.44
C GLY A 67 1.06 -16.92 -12.96
N VAL A 68 2.12 -16.12 -12.83
CA VAL A 68 2.00 -14.67 -12.64
C VAL A 68 1.57 -14.02 -13.96
N ALA A 69 0.53 -13.19 -13.91
CA ALA A 69 0.02 -12.43 -15.05
C ALA A 69 1.07 -11.42 -15.55
N PRO A 70 1.17 -11.15 -16.86
CA PRO A 70 2.15 -10.20 -17.41
C PRO A 70 2.03 -8.78 -16.86
N ASP A 71 0.82 -8.38 -16.45
CA ASP A 71 0.52 -7.08 -15.84
C ASP A 71 0.70 -7.08 -14.31
N GLY A 72 1.08 -8.21 -13.72
CA GLY A 72 1.28 -8.36 -12.28
C GLY A 72 0.00 -8.39 -11.45
N SER A 73 -1.19 -8.43 -12.08
CA SER A 73 -2.48 -8.32 -11.39
C SER A 73 -2.75 -9.39 -10.34
N ASN A 74 -2.07 -10.54 -10.43
CA ASN A 74 -2.16 -11.65 -9.47
C ASN A 74 -0.87 -11.87 -8.66
N ALA A 75 -0.02 -10.85 -8.54
CA ALA A 75 1.13 -10.90 -7.64
C ALA A 75 0.69 -11.23 -6.21
N ALA A 76 1.54 -11.95 -5.47
CA ALA A 76 1.21 -12.35 -4.11
C ALA A 76 1.32 -11.12 -3.19
N CYS A 77 0.25 -10.79 -2.48
CA CYS A 77 0.29 -9.72 -1.49
C CYS A 77 1.25 -10.07 -0.34
N VAL A 78 1.83 -9.04 0.28
CA VAL A 78 2.61 -9.19 1.50
C VAL A 78 1.69 -9.28 2.70
N GLY A 79 2.04 -10.15 3.65
CA GLY A 79 1.28 -10.34 4.88
C GLY A 79 0.14 -11.34 4.76
N ARG A 80 -0.50 -11.64 5.90
CA ARG A 80 -1.68 -12.50 5.92
C ARG A 80 -2.89 -11.70 5.42
N ARG A 81 -3.70 -12.29 4.55
CA ARG A 81 -4.97 -11.71 4.04
C ARG A 81 -4.83 -10.40 3.27
N CYS A 82 -3.63 -10.01 2.86
CA CYS A 82 -3.40 -8.76 2.13
C CYS A 82 -3.83 -7.51 2.92
N GLN A 83 -3.48 -7.48 4.21
CA GLN A 83 -3.87 -6.41 5.13
C GLN A 83 -2.65 -5.87 5.86
N ALA A 84 -2.76 -4.62 6.31
CA ALA A 84 -1.79 -3.98 7.18
C ALA A 84 -2.41 -3.66 8.54
N THR A 85 -1.63 -3.77 9.61
CA THR A 85 -2.01 -3.17 10.89
C THR A 85 -1.62 -1.69 10.88
N LEU A 86 -2.53 -0.83 11.34
CA LEU A 86 -2.30 0.61 11.40
C LEU A 86 -1.84 1.08 12.78
N ARG A 87 -0.91 2.04 12.79
CA ARG A 87 -0.63 2.91 13.94
C ARG A 87 -0.56 4.35 13.45
N VAL A 88 -1.39 5.21 14.02
CA VAL A 88 -1.41 6.64 13.71
C VAL A 88 -0.58 7.39 14.75
N VAL A 89 0.28 8.30 14.27
CA VAL A 89 1.04 9.23 15.11
C VAL A 89 0.78 10.63 14.59
N GLN A 90 0.13 11.46 15.40
CA GLN A 90 -0.18 12.85 15.05
C GLN A 90 0.62 13.81 15.92
N THR A 91 1.21 14.81 15.28
CA THR A 91 2.01 15.87 15.91
C THR A 91 1.63 17.22 15.32
N ASP A 92 2.21 18.31 15.85
CA ASP A 92 1.96 19.67 15.37
C ASP A 92 2.44 19.94 13.94
N VAL A 93 3.33 19.10 13.41
CA VAL A 93 3.98 19.30 12.10
C VAL A 93 3.77 18.15 11.13
N VAL A 94 3.31 16.98 11.58
CA VAL A 94 3.08 15.81 10.72
C VAL A 94 2.03 14.86 11.31
N THR A 95 1.22 14.29 10.43
CA THR A 95 0.43 13.08 10.69
C THR A 95 1.07 11.90 9.96
N GLU A 96 1.45 10.87 10.70
CA GLU A 96 2.02 9.63 10.17
C GLU A 96 1.03 8.47 10.33
N VAL A 97 0.84 7.70 9.26
CA VAL A 97 0.13 6.41 9.29
C VAL A 97 1.14 5.32 9.01
N HIS A 98 1.48 4.57 10.06
CA HIS A 98 2.37 3.42 9.98
C HIS A 98 1.56 2.19 9.60
N GLN A 99 1.89 1.58 8.47
CA GLN A 99 1.30 0.36 7.94
C GLN A 99 2.32 -0.78 8.08
N VAL A 100 2.00 -1.79 8.87
CA VAL A 100 2.83 -3.00 8.99
C VAL A 100 2.11 -4.16 8.31
N PHE A 101 2.65 -4.63 7.20
CA PHE A 101 2.08 -5.74 6.41
C PHE A 101 2.62 -7.10 6.88
N SER A 102 3.91 -7.13 7.26
CA SER A 102 4.57 -8.31 7.83
C SER A 102 5.82 -7.90 8.64
N GLU A 103 6.49 -8.86 9.26
CA GLU A 103 7.75 -8.63 9.98
C GLU A 103 8.90 -8.09 9.11
N TRP A 104 8.82 -8.27 7.79
CA TRP A 104 9.85 -7.85 6.83
C TRP A 104 9.37 -6.73 5.90
N ALA A 105 8.14 -6.25 6.05
CA ALA A 105 7.58 -5.21 5.19
C ALA A 105 6.64 -4.27 5.95
N ALA A 106 7.04 -3.00 6.00
CA ALA A 106 6.26 -1.91 6.55
C ALA A 106 6.43 -0.65 5.70
N GLN A 107 5.45 0.23 5.75
CA GLN A 107 5.42 1.52 5.07
C GLN A 107 4.89 2.58 6.03
N THR A 108 5.42 3.79 5.97
CA THR A 108 4.86 4.93 6.70
C THR A 108 4.43 5.99 5.70
N VAL A 109 3.14 6.32 5.68
CA VAL A 109 2.62 7.46 4.93
C VAL A 109 2.66 8.68 5.83
N ARG A 110 3.19 9.80 5.34
CA ARG A 110 3.34 11.04 6.11
C ARG A 110 2.65 12.18 5.38
N VAL A 111 1.82 12.90 6.11
CA VAL A 111 1.22 14.16 5.68
C VAL A 111 1.76 15.24 6.59
N TYR A 112 2.73 16.01 6.08
CA TYR A 112 3.30 17.15 6.79
C TYR A 112 2.35 18.33 6.75
N LYS A 113 2.45 19.21 7.73
CA LYS A 113 1.78 20.50 7.70
C LYS A 113 2.34 21.37 6.56
N GLY A 114 1.48 22.18 5.94
CA GLY A 114 1.87 23.19 4.97
C GLY A 114 1.43 22.90 3.55
#